data_AF-A0AAD9DXM2-F1
#
_entry.id   AF-A0AAD9DXM2-F1
#
_cell.length_a   1.000
_cell.length_b   1.000
_cell.length_c   1.000
_cell.angle_alpha   90.00
_cell.angle_beta   90.00
_cell.angle_gamma   90.00
#
_symmetry.space_group_name_H-M   'P 1'
#
loop_
_entity.id
_entity.type
_entity.pdbx_description
1 polymer ?
#
loop_
_entity_poly.entity_id
_entity_poly.type
_entity_poly.pdbx_seq_one_letter_code
_entity_poly.pdbx_strand_id
1 'polypeptide(L)'
;VALFTSYMPTIHSSLLYCILCVCPKNSKQSDQEFIHRHSFHPQPRSTSTTPLSLEQRKVFVTYEADCDKHVKEVINFVALLRHNGFYTHKDYLIIIIISPKYYEIVTRASLYMENDETLNTVYIHKQLQNEFIQNGCKNFRFVPVLFPGAKKCHVPSWLQNTHIFSWPRDRDDILRRLMRVEKYNPPPIGQLPTIVSIPI
;
A
#
# COMPACT_ATOMS: atom_id res chain seq x y z
N VAL A 1 8.74 -28.64 4.05
CA VAL A 1 7.32 -28.49 4.45
C VAL A 1 6.56 -28.07 3.21
N ALA A 2 5.69 -28.98 2.78
CA ALA A 2 5.14 -29.15 1.43
C ALA A 2 4.17 -28.03 1.00
N LEU A 3 4.33 -27.54 -0.25
CA LEU A 3 3.41 -27.66 -1.40
C LEU A 3 2.15 -26.78 -1.33
N PHE A 4 2.09 -25.76 -2.20
CA PHE A 4 0.89 -25.41 -2.99
C PHE A 4 1.33 -24.71 -4.29
N THR A 5 2.15 -25.42 -5.07
CA THR A 5 2.21 -25.26 -6.52
C THR A 5 1.44 -26.44 -7.12
N SER A 6 0.58 -26.16 -8.11
CA SER A 6 -0.32 -27.11 -8.79
C SER A 6 -1.62 -27.44 -8.05
N TYR A 7 -2.66 -26.61 -8.28
CA TYR A 7 -3.99 -27.02 -8.79
C TYR A 7 -4.95 -25.85 -8.63
N MET A 8 -5.14 -25.03 -9.66
CA MET A 8 -6.39 -24.26 -9.86
C MET A 8 -6.58 -24.12 -11.37
N PRO A 9 -7.42 -24.98 -11.99
CA PRO A 9 -7.71 -24.88 -13.40
C PRO A 9 -8.62 -23.67 -13.64
N THR A 10 -8.24 -22.82 -14.59
CA THR A 10 -9.16 -21.91 -15.31
C THR A 10 -10.12 -21.08 -14.45
N ILE A 11 -9.65 -19.98 -13.88
CA ILE A 11 -10.49 -18.78 -13.71
C ILE A 11 -9.87 -17.65 -14.55
N HIS A 12 -10.53 -17.45 -15.67
CA HIS A 12 -10.23 -16.48 -16.70
C HIS A 12 -10.65 -15.07 -16.22
N SER A 13 -9.87 -14.06 -16.61
CA SER A 13 -10.26 -12.65 -16.77
C SER A 13 -10.08 -11.63 -15.62
N SER A 14 -10.50 -11.85 -14.37
CA SER A 14 -10.54 -10.72 -13.39
C SER A 14 -9.26 -10.49 -12.56
N LEU A 15 -8.38 -11.48 -12.40
CA LEU A 15 -7.05 -11.29 -11.79
C LEU A 15 -5.98 -10.76 -12.78
N LEU A 16 -6.25 -10.85 -14.09
CA LEU A 16 -5.30 -10.47 -15.13
C LEU A 16 -5.28 -8.95 -15.39
N TYR A 17 -6.36 -8.23 -15.07
CA TYR A 17 -6.40 -6.76 -15.20
C TYR A 17 -5.50 -6.04 -14.18
N CYS A 18 -5.04 -6.74 -13.13
CA CYS A 18 -4.07 -6.21 -12.18
C CYS A 18 -2.60 -6.38 -12.64
N ILE A 19 -2.35 -7.07 -13.78
CA ILE A 19 -1.00 -7.42 -14.26
C ILE A 19 -0.68 -6.94 -15.70
N LEU A 20 -1.63 -6.44 -16.48
CA LEU A 20 -1.36 -5.86 -17.82
C LEU A 20 -1.71 -4.34 -17.77
N CYS A 21 -0.91 -3.35 -18.16
CA CYS A 21 0.21 -3.35 -19.10
C CYS A 21 1.06 -2.05 -18.99
N VAL A 22 2.16 -2.08 -19.75
CA VAL A 22 3.16 -1.06 -20.13
C VAL A 22 4.38 -0.92 -19.22
N CYS A 23 5.27 -1.90 -19.30
CA CYS A 23 6.72 -1.62 -19.28
C CYS A 23 7.16 -1.26 -20.71
N PRO A 24 7.85 -0.14 -20.95
CA PRO A 24 8.63 0.04 -22.18
C PRO A 24 9.93 -0.77 -22.06
N LYS A 25 10.27 -1.47 -23.14
CA LYS A 25 11.55 -2.18 -23.30
C LYS A 25 12.68 -1.18 -23.54
N ASN A 26 13.82 -1.39 -22.88
CA ASN A 26 15.21 -1.18 -23.33
C ASN A 26 16.11 -1.30 -22.09
N SER A 27 17.32 -1.81 -22.09
CA SER A 27 18.20 -2.52 -23.02
C SER A 27 19.45 -2.84 -22.18
N LYS A 28 20.11 -3.96 -22.48
CA LYS A 28 21.37 -4.48 -21.92
C LYS A 28 22.32 -3.43 -21.30
N GLN A 29 22.88 -3.72 -20.12
CA GLN A 29 24.33 -3.56 -19.89
C GLN A 29 24.81 -4.46 -18.75
N SER A 30 25.91 -5.16 -19.03
CA SER A 30 26.65 -6.05 -18.15
C SER A 30 27.76 -5.31 -17.40
N ASP A 31 28.23 -5.99 -16.35
CA ASP A 31 29.61 -6.04 -15.85
C ASP A 31 30.07 -5.22 -14.62
N GLN A 32 30.68 -6.02 -13.73
CA GLN A 32 31.81 -5.79 -12.83
C GLN A 32 31.57 -5.33 -11.38
N GLU A 33 31.65 -6.33 -10.50
CA GLU A 33 32.13 -6.23 -9.13
C GLU A 33 33.52 -5.59 -9.08
N PHE A 34 33.71 -4.60 -8.20
CA PHE A 34 35.03 -4.25 -7.69
C PHE A 34 34.98 -3.91 -6.20
N ILE A 35 35.83 -4.62 -5.46
CA ILE A 35 36.05 -4.53 -4.02
C ILE A 35 36.85 -3.27 -3.69
N HIS A 36 36.38 -2.42 -2.75
CA HIS A 36 37.33 -1.69 -1.90
C HIS A 36 36.80 -1.24 -0.52
N ARG A 37 37.42 -1.86 0.50
CA ARG A 37 37.83 -1.43 1.85
C ARG A 37 37.00 -0.45 2.68
N HIS A 38 36.82 -0.88 3.94
CA HIS A 38 36.37 -0.12 5.09
C HIS A 38 37.35 1.02 5.44
N SER A 39 36.79 2.20 5.72
CA SER A 39 37.39 3.19 6.61
C SER A 39 36.31 3.67 7.59
N PHE A 40 36.54 3.46 8.89
CA PHE A 40 35.62 3.85 9.96
C PHE A 40 35.76 5.35 10.23
N HIS A 41 34.72 6.11 9.94
CA HIS A 41 34.59 7.51 10.37
C HIS A 41 33.26 7.66 11.13
N PRO A 42 33.24 8.16 12.38
CA PRO A 42 31.98 8.38 13.08
C PRO A 42 31.34 9.67 12.56
N GLN A 43 30.25 9.54 11.81
CA GLN A 43 29.41 10.67 11.39
C GLN A 43 28.22 10.84 12.36
N PRO A 44 27.82 12.10 12.66
CA PRO A 44 26.72 12.40 13.56
C PRO A 44 25.39 11.93 12.97
N ARG A 45 24.53 11.36 13.83
CA ARG A 45 23.19 10.88 13.44
C ARG A 45 22.32 12.04 12.97
N SER A 46 22.30 12.25 11.65
CA SER A 46 21.14 12.81 10.99
C SER A 46 20.12 11.68 10.86
N THR A 47 18.95 11.83 11.45
CA THR A 47 17.80 10.98 11.10
C THR A 47 17.24 11.49 9.76
N SER A 48 18.03 11.36 8.69
CA SER A 48 17.47 11.43 7.34
C SER A 48 16.75 10.11 7.13
N THR A 49 15.41 10.12 7.17
CA THR A 49 14.62 9.01 6.64
C THR A 49 14.90 8.96 5.14
N THR A 50 15.88 8.14 4.76
CA THR A 50 16.14 7.85 3.36
C THR A 50 14.85 7.32 2.75
N PRO A 51 14.37 7.88 1.63
CA PRO A 51 13.18 7.36 0.97
C PRO A 51 13.34 5.86 0.72
N LEU A 52 12.29 5.07 0.95
CA LEU A 52 12.31 3.63 0.69
C LEU A 52 12.92 3.33 -0.69
N SER A 53 13.84 2.37 -0.72
CA SER A 53 14.47 1.92 -1.97
C SER A 53 13.39 1.43 -2.95
N LEU A 54 13.69 1.50 -4.26
CA LEU A 54 12.75 1.05 -5.30
C LEU A 54 12.26 -0.38 -5.07
N GLU A 55 13.10 -1.26 -4.51
CA GLU A 55 12.76 -2.65 -4.18
C GLU A 55 11.66 -2.78 -3.12
N GLN A 56 11.50 -1.78 -2.26
CA GLN A 56 10.52 -1.75 -1.17
C GLN A 56 9.21 -1.04 -1.58
N ARG A 57 9.13 -0.47 -2.79
CA ARG A 57 7.95 0.25 -3.32
C ARG A 57 6.97 -0.70 -4.00
N LYS A 58 6.51 -1.65 -3.20
CA LYS A 58 5.66 -2.78 -3.62
C LYS A 58 4.26 -2.59 -3.05
N VAL A 59 3.23 -2.62 -3.89
CA VAL A 59 1.84 -2.39 -3.48
C VAL A 59 0.90 -3.45 -4.07
N PHE A 60 -0.10 -3.88 -3.32
CA PHE A 60 -1.20 -4.66 -3.83
C PHE A 60 -2.46 -3.81 -3.78
N VAL A 61 -3.08 -3.55 -4.94
CA VAL A 61 -4.31 -2.76 -5.03
C VAL A 61 -5.47 -3.72 -5.26
N THR A 62 -6.48 -3.64 -4.39
CA THR A 62 -7.75 -4.38 -4.55
C THR A 62 -8.92 -3.40 -4.63
N TYR A 63 -9.85 -3.66 -5.55
CA TYR A 63 -11.03 -2.84 -5.82
C TYR A 63 -12.16 -3.68 -6.39
N GLU A 64 -13.38 -3.17 -6.29
CA GLU A 64 -14.55 -3.70 -6.99
C GLU A 64 -14.94 -2.73 -8.11
N ALA A 65 -15.10 -3.25 -9.33
CA ALA A 65 -15.49 -2.44 -10.47
C ALA A 65 -16.95 -1.98 -10.32
N ASP A 66 -17.19 -0.67 -10.35
CA ASP A 66 -18.53 -0.08 -10.17
C ASP A 66 -19.07 0.49 -11.49
N CYS A 67 -18.89 1.79 -11.72
CA CYS A 67 -19.21 2.46 -12.97
C CYS A 67 -17.94 2.88 -13.72
N ASP A 68 -18.04 3.23 -15.00
CA ASP A 68 -16.89 3.68 -15.82
C ASP A 68 -16.14 4.86 -15.18
N LYS A 69 -16.87 5.77 -14.54
CA LYS A 69 -16.27 6.89 -13.81
C LYS A 69 -15.41 6.38 -12.64
N HIS A 70 -15.88 5.39 -11.90
CA HIS A 70 -15.11 4.77 -10.82
C HIS A 70 -13.85 4.10 -11.37
N VAL A 71 -13.99 3.27 -12.41
CA VAL A 71 -12.85 2.56 -13.04
C VAL A 71 -11.82 3.54 -13.57
N LYS A 72 -12.25 4.63 -14.22
CA LYS A 72 -11.36 5.70 -14.67
C LYS A 72 -10.58 6.34 -13.51
N GLU A 73 -11.23 6.59 -12.38
CA GLU A 73 -10.54 7.08 -11.19
C GLU A 73 -9.54 6.06 -10.62
N VAL A 74 -9.86 4.77 -10.67
CA VAL A 74 -8.93 3.70 -10.24
C VAL A 74 -7.70 3.70 -11.14
N ILE A 75 -7.89 3.85 -12.45
CA ILE A 75 -6.79 3.97 -13.42
C ILE A 75 -5.93 5.21 -13.13
N ASN A 76 -6.56 6.37 -12.86
CA ASN A 76 -5.83 7.60 -12.50
C ASN A 76 -5.01 7.42 -11.22
N PHE A 77 -5.57 6.76 -10.22
CA PHE A 77 -4.89 6.44 -8.98
C PHE A 77 -3.70 5.50 -9.20
N VAL A 78 -3.89 4.42 -9.97
CA VAL A 78 -2.80 3.49 -10.31
C VAL A 78 -1.72 4.20 -11.14
N ALA A 79 -2.09 5.09 -12.06
CA ALA A 79 -1.15 5.90 -12.83
C ALA A 79 -0.28 6.79 -11.92
N LEU A 80 -0.88 7.41 -10.90
CA LEU A 80 -0.13 8.16 -9.87
C LEU A 80 0.88 7.26 -9.16
N LEU A 81 0.49 6.06 -8.75
CA LEU A 81 1.39 5.11 -8.08
C LEU A 81 2.59 4.76 -8.97
N ARG A 82 2.34 4.43 -10.22
CA ARG A 82 3.39 4.08 -11.20
C ARG A 82 4.33 5.26 -11.47
N HIS A 83 3.79 6.47 -11.61
CA HIS A 83 4.60 7.68 -11.79
C HIS A 83 5.54 7.95 -10.59
N ASN A 84 5.14 7.53 -9.39
CA ASN A 84 5.97 7.66 -8.18
C ASN A 84 6.86 6.42 -7.91
N GLY A 85 6.96 5.51 -8.87
CA GLY A 85 7.83 4.33 -8.79
C GLY A 85 7.29 3.21 -7.89
N PHE A 86 5.98 3.16 -7.66
CA PHE A 86 5.33 2.02 -7.00
C PHE A 86 4.94 0.95 -8.02
N TYR A 87 5.32 -0.29 -7.73
CA TYR A 87 5.02 -1.46 -8.57
C TYR A 87 4.08 -2.42 -7.86
N THR A 88 3.21 -3.07 -8.64
CA THR A 88 2.26 -4.04 -8.09
C THR A 88 2.99 -5.29 -7.59
N HIS A 89 2.89 -5.59 -6.30
CA HIS A 89 3.47 -6.79 -5.67
C HIS A 89 2.73 -7.11 -4.37
N LYS A 90 2.55 -8.41 -4.10
CA LYS A 90 1.60 -8.90 -3.09
C LYS A 90 2.00 -8.71 -1.61
N ASP A 91 3.21 -8.26 -1.29
CA ASP A 91 3.81 -8.54 0.03
C ASP A 91 4.12 -7.33 0.92
N TYR A 92 3.87 -6.08 0.49
CA TYR A 92 4.36 -4.90 1.23
C TYR A 92 3.27 -3.95 1.73
N LEU A 93 2.53 -3.27 0.84
CA LEU A 93 1.42 -2.40 1.22
C LEU A 93 0.17 -2.85 0.49
N ILE A 94 -0.95 -2.93 1.20
CA ILE A 94 -2.22 -3.44 0.70
C ILE A 94 -3.17 -2.26 0.65
N ILE A 95 -3.37 -1.73 -0.54
CA ILE A 95 -4.27 -0.61 -0.80
C ILE A 95 -5.65 -1.19 -1.10
N ILE A 96 -6.63 -0.82 -0.29
CA ILE A 96 -8.02 -1.28 -0.41
C ILE A 96 -8.83 -0.09 -0.87
N ILE A 97 -9.29 -0.13 -2.12
CA ILE A 97 -10.15 0.91 -2.69
C ILE A 97 -11.57 0.68 -2.17
N ILE A 98 -12.08 1.67 -1.42
CA ILE A 98 -13.40 1.63 -0.82
C ILE A 98 -14.36 2.45 -1.70
N SER A 99 -15.33 1.74 -2.27
CA SER A 99 -16.50 2.29 -2.98
C SER A 99 -17.80 1.80 -2.32
N PRO A 100 -18.95 2.46 -2.56
CA PRO A 100 -20.24 1.94 -2.10
C PRO A 100 -20.50 0.51 -2.58
N LYS A 101 -20.17 0.18 -3.84
CA LYS A 101 -20.32 -1.16 -4.40
C LYS A 101 -19.41 -2.20 -3.74
N TYR A 102 -18.14 -1.86 -3.46
CA TYR A 102 -17.24 -2.73 -2.70
C TYR A 102 -17.86 -3.09 -1.34
N TYR A 103 -18.36 -2.08 -0.61
CA TYR A 103 -19.01 -2.27 0.69
C TYR A 103 -20.26 -3.14 0.57
N GLU A 104 -21.10 -2.88 -0.43
CA GLU A 104 -22.30 -3.66 -0.71
C GLU A 104 -21.96 -5.14 -0.90
N ILE A 105 -20.98 -5.44 -1.75
CA ILE A 105 -20.54 -6.81 -2.05
C ILE A 105 -20.03 -7.52 -0.80
N VAL A 106 -19.11 -6.90 -0.05
CA VAL A 106 -18.49 -7.58 1.11
C VAL A 106 -19.46 -7.72 2.28
N THR A 107 -20.48 -6.87 2.37
CA THR A 107 -21.51 -6.91 3.42
C THR A 107 -22.66 -7.86 3.08
N ARG A 108 -23.09 -7.88 1.80
CA ARG A 108 -24.24 -8.66 1.33
C ARG A 108 -23.86 -9.99 0.67
N ALA A 109 -22.59 -10.38 0.74
CA ALA A 109 -22.06 -11.63 0.19
C ALA A 109 -22.82 -12.89 0.65
N SER A 110 -23.45 -12.86 1.82
CA SER A 110 -24.28 -13.96 2.33
C SER A 110 -25.65 -14.08 1.66
N LEU A 111 -26.08 -13.10 0.87
CA LEU A 111 -27.44 -13.00 0.32
C LEU A 111 -27.54 -13.17 -1.21
N TYR A 112 -26.43 -13.07 -1.95
CA TYR A 112 -26.41 -13.19 -3.42
C TYR A 112 -25.49 -14.35 -3.84
N MET A 113 -26.01 -15.35 -4.55
CA MET A 113 -25.29 -16.57 -4.95
C MET A 113 -25.14 -16.71 -6.47
N GLU A 114 -25.01 -15.62 -7.23
CA GLU A 114 -25.11 -15.72 -8.71
C GLU A 114 -23.95 -15.09 -9.53
N ASN A 115 -22.81 -14.71 -8.95
CA ASN A 115 -21.69 -14.26 -9.79
C ASN A 115 -20.30 -14.63 -9.25
N ASP A 116 -19.50 -15.28 -10.10
CA ASP A 116 -18.14 -15.74 -9.79
C ASP A 116 -17.19 -14.55 -9.50
N GLU A 117 -17.40 -13.39 -10.12
CA GLU A 117 -16.58 -12.20 -9.86
C GLU A 117 -16.80 -11.66 -8.44
N THR A 118 -18.05 -11.66 -7.95
CA THR A 118 -18.39 -11.25 -6.58
C THR A 118 -17.71 -12.16 -5.55
N LEU A 119 -17.55 -13.46 -5.87
CA LEU A 119 -16.83 -14.40 -5.01
C LEU A 119 -15.35 -14.02 -4.86
N ASN A 120 -14.72 -13.46 -5.90
CA ASN A 120 -13.31 -13.04 -5.83
C ASN A 120 -13.10 -11.90 -4.84
N THR A 121 -13.91 -10.83 -4.94
CA THR A 121 -13.81 -9.68 -4.03
C THR A 121 -14.08 -10.08 -2.58
N VAL A 122 -15.10 -10.92 -2.35
CA VAL A 122 -15.43 -11.46 -1.02
C VAL A 122 -14.31 -12.34 -0.47
N TYR A 123 -13.74 -13.20 -1.31
CA TYR A 123 -12.65 -14.09 -0.90
C TYR A 123 -11.39 -13.30 -0.53
N ILE A 124 -10.98 -12.34 -1.36
CA ILE A 124 -9.85 -11.46 -1.06
C ILE A 124 -10.14 -10.69 0.23
N HIS A 125 -11.33 -10.10 0.37
CA HIS A 125 -11.73 -9.38 1.58
C HIS A 125 -11.59 -10.25 2.85
N LYS A 126 -12.14 -11.47 2.83
CA LYS A 126 -12.11 -12.40 3.97
C LYS A 126 -10.68 -12.84 4.29
N GLN A 127 -9.84 -13.07 3.28
CA GLN A 127 -8.43 -13.40 3.51
C GLN A 127 -7.69 -12.25 4.20
N LEU A 128 -7.85 -11.01 3.73
CA LEU A 128 -7.21 -9.84 4.34
C LEU A 128 -7.72 -9.59 5.76
N GLN A 129 -9.02 -9.79 5.99
CA GLN A 129 -9.62 -9.69 7.32
C GLN A 129 -9.04 -10.75 8.28
N ASN A 130 -8.91 -11.99 7.83
CA ASN A 130 -8.33 -13.08 8.64
C ASN A 130 -6.86 -12.80 8.97
N GLU A 131 -6.07 -12.33 8.00
CA GLU A 131 -4.69 -11.89 8.23
C GLU A 131 -4.64 -10.76 9.27
N PHE A 132 -5.56 -9.79 9.16
CA PHE A 132 -5.63 -8.67 10.10
C PHE A 132 -5.84 -9.14 11.54
N ILE A 133 -6.78 -10.07 11.73
CA ILE A 133 -7.14 -10.65 13.03
C ILE A 133 -6.00 -11.53 13.57
N GLN A 134 -5.41 -12.40 12.74
CA GLN A 134 -4.32 -13.30 13.13
C GLN A 134 -3.07 -12.53 13.58
N ASN A 135 -2.79 -11.39 12.97
CA ASN A 135 -1.72 -10.48 13.38
C ASN A 135 -2.10 -9.59 14.58
N GLY A 136 -3.19 -9.90 15.30
CA GLY A 136 -3.62 -9.18 16.49
C GLY A 136 -4.02 -7.73 16.24
N CYS A 137 -4.59 -7.45 15.05
CA CYS A 137 -4.98 -6.11 14.61
C CYS A 137 -3.82 -5.10 14.47
N LYS A 138 -2.56 -5.55 14.54
CA LYS A 138 -1.36 -4.71 14.41
C LYS A 138 -0.83 -4.74 12.98
N ASN A 139 -1.58 -4.16 12.04
CA ASN A 139 -1.16 -4.13 10.64
C ASN A 139 -1.01 -2.72 10.12
N PHE A 140 0.25 -2.33 9.88
CA PHE A 140 0.62 -1.09 9.23
C PHE A 140 0.68 -1.23 7.70
N ARG A 141 0.30 -2.38 7.14
CA ARG A 141 0.35 -2.61 5.69
C ARG A 141 -0.96 -2.25 4.98
N PHE A 142 -2.09 -2.29 5.68
CA PHE A 142 -3.38 -1.93 5.10
C PHE A 142 -3.56 -0.42 4.99
N VAL A 143 -3.93 0.03 3.79
CA VAL A 143 -4.13 1.44 3.43
C VAL A 143 -5.51 1.57 2.76
N PRO A 144 -6.59 1.78 3.53
CA PRO A 144 -7.90 2.01 2.95
C PRO A 144 -7.99 3.41 2.31
N VAL A 145 -8.50 3.46 1.08
CA VAL A 145 -8.67 4.70 0.31
C VAL A 145 -10.12 4.82 -0.15
N LEU A 146 -10.82 5.82 0.37
CA LEU A 146 -12.18 6.19 -0.03
C LEU A 146 -12.15 6.84 -1.41
N PHE A 147 -12.92 6.28 -2.34
CA PHE A 147 -13.10 6.85 -3.67
C PHE A 147 -14.32 7.77 -3.74
N PRO A 148 -14.43 8.62 -4.77
CA PRO A 148 -15.58 9.51 -4.93
C PRO A 148 -16.92 8.76 -4.82
N GLY A 149 -17.83 9.28 -3.98
CA GLY A 149 -19.11 8.64 -3.66
C GLY A 149 -19.07 7.73 -2.42
N ALA A 150 -17.89 7.27 -2.00
CA ALA A 150 -17.72 6.55 -0.75
C ALA A 150 -17.75 7.49 0.47
N LYS A 151 -18.02 6.91 1.64
CA LYS A 151 -18.15 7.59 2.93
C LYS A 151 -17.54 6.68 3.98
N LYS A 152 -17.22 7.23 5.16
CA LYS A 152 -16.61 6.47 6.26
C LYS A 152 -17.45 5.25 6.69
N CYS A 153 -18.78 5.31 6.58
CA CYS A 153 -19.67 4.18 6.87
C CYS A 153 -19.50 2.98 5.92
N HIS A 154 -18.94 3.19 4.72
CA HIS A 154 -18.63 2.14 3.77
C HIS A 154 -17.29 1.44 4.09
N VAL A 155 -16.51 1.94 5.06
CA VAL A 155 -15.25 1.31 5.46
C VAL A 155 -15.56 0.08 6.33
N PRO A 156 -15.06 -1.12 5.97
CA PRO A 156 -15.22 -2.32 6.79
C PRO A 156 -14.80 -2.09 8.23
N SER A 157 -15.58 -2.64 9.18
CA SER A 157 -15.37 -2.43 10.62
C SER A 157 -13.94 -2.76 11.09
N TRP A 158 -13.35 -3.83 10.55
CA TRP A 158 -11.99 -4.26 10.87
C TRP A 158 -10.89 -3.27 10.40
N LEU A 159 -11.21 -2.34 9.49
CA LEU A 159 -10.31 -1.29 9.02
C LEU A 159 -10.54 0.07 9.70
N GLN A 160 -11.60 0.24 10.49
CA GLN A 160 -11.97 1.57 11.02
C GLN A 160 -10.93 2.18 11.95
N ASN A 161 -10.09 1.35 12.58
CA ASN A 161 -8.98 1.78 13.45
C ASN A 161 -7.69 2.09 12.67
N THR A 162 -7.72 2.01 11.35
CA THR A 162 -6.59 2.39 10.48
C THR A 162 -6.76 3.81 9.95
N HIS A 163 -5.68 4.42 9.46
CA HIS A 163 -5.76 5.74 8.85
C HIS A 163 -6.45 5.65 7.48
N ILE A 164 -7.63 6.26 7.37
CA ILE A 164 -8.46 6.26 6.16
C ILE A 164 -8.14 7.50 5.33
N PHE A 165 -7.80 7.29 4.05
CA PHE A 165 -7.51 8.38 3.11
C PHE A 165 -8.68 8.59 2.15
N SER A 166 -8.84 9.81 1.64
CA SER A 166 -9.84 10.17 0.65
C SER A 166 -9.19 10.56 -0.68
N TRP A 167 -9.49 9.83 -1.75
CA TRP A 167 -9.04 10.16 -3.10
C TRP A 167 -10.00 11.14 -3.78
N PRO A 168 -9.52 12.17 -4.51
CA PRO A 168 -8.14 12.61 -4.71
C PRO A 168 -7.62 13.62 -3.67
N ARG A 169 -8.43 13.95 -2.66
CA ARG A 169 -8.13 14.99 -1.66
C ARG A 169 -6.81 14.78 -0.92
N ASP A 170 -6.55 13.56 -0.47
CA ASP A 170 -5.42 13.21 0.39
C ASP A 170 -4.25 12.64 -0.42
N ARG A 171 -4.14 13.02 -1.70
CA ARG A 171 -3.13 12.51 -2.64
C ARG A 171 -1.72 12.47 -2.05
N ASP A 172 -1.26 13.60 -1.51
CA ASP A 172 0.12 13.70 -1.01
C ASP A 172 0.30 12.95 0.31
N ASP A 173 -0.75 12.88 1.15
CA ASP A 173 -0.72 12.10 2.40
C ASP A 173 -0.68 10.59 2.12
N ILE A 174 -1.38 10.13 1.07
CA ILE A 174 -1.27 8.75 0.56
C ILE A 174 0.18 8.49 0.13
N LEU A 175 0.78 9.35 -0.69
CA LEU A 175 2.16 9.17 -1.15
C LEU A 175 3.16 9.14 0.01
N ARG A 176 3.04 10.05 0.98
CA ARG A 176 3.88 10.03 2.21
C ARG A 176 3.73 8.72 2.96
N ARG A 177 2.49 8.24 3.12
CA ARG A 177 2.19 6.97 3.80
C ARG A 177 2.82 5.78 3.10
N LEU A 178 2.81 5.77 1.77
CA LEU A 178 3.41 4.70 0.96
C LEU A 178 4.94 4.77 0.96
N MET A 179 5.52 5.98 0.96
CA MET A 179 6.97 6.19 1.05
C MET A 179 7.53 6.03 2.49
N ARG A 180 6.67 5.82 3.50
CA ARG A 180 7.01 5.86 4.93
C ARG A 180 7.73 7.15 5.34
N VAL A 181 7.37 8.27 4.72
CA VAL A 181 7.89 9.59 5.07
C VAL A 181 6.99 10.18 6.13
N GLU A 182 7.54 10.58 7.27
CA GLU A 182 6.81 11.31 8.29
C GLU A 182 6.39 12.69 7.77
N LYS A 183 5.14 13.09 8.05
CA LYS A 183 4.61 14.41 7.68
C LYS A 183 5.21 15.53 8.53
N TYR A 184 5.73 15.22 9.72
CA TYR A 184 6.33 16.16 10.66
C TYR A 184 7.82 15.88 10.80
N ASN A 185 8.65 16.91 10.58
CA ASN A 185 10.06 16.91 10.95
C ASN A 185 10.20 17.83 12.15
N PRO A 186 10.59 17.36 13.36
CA PRO A 186 10.77 18.24 14.50
C PRO A 186 11.80 19.33 14.13
N PRO A 187 11.57 20.58 14.56
CA PRO A 187 12.58 21.62 14.37
C PRO A 187 13.91 21.15 15.00
N PRO A 188 15.07 21.52 14.43
CA PRO A 188 16.36 21.18 15.00
C PRO A 188 16.39 21.55 16.48
N ILE A 189 16.67 20.56 17.34
CA ILE A 189 16.82 20.82 18.77
C ILE A 189 18.12 21.62 18.91
N GLY A 190 18.02 22.85 19.41
CA GLY A 190 19.19 23.68 19.71
C GLY A 190 20.11 23.00 20.73
N GLN A 191 21.34 23.49 20.89
CA GLN A 191 22.24 22.97 21.94
C GLN A 191 21.56 23.11 23.31
N LEU A 192 21.63 22.03 24.11
CA LEU A 192 21.16 22.07 25.49
C LEU A 192 21.89 23.20 26.23
N PRO A 193 21.18 24.05 26.98
CA PRO A 193 21.82 25.07 27.80
C PRO A 193 22.78 24.38 28.78
N THR A 194 24.03 24.83 28.79
CA THR A 194 25.03 24.33 29.75
C THR A 194 24.78 25.02 31.09
N ILE A 195 24.31 24.26 32.08
CA ILE A 195 24.19 24.75 33.45
C ILE A 195 25.60 24.85 34.03
N VAL A 196 26.06 26.07 34.27
CA VAL A 196 27.34 26.33 34.95
C VAL A 196 27.05 26.48 36.43
N SER A 197 27.50 25.56 37.26
CA SER A 197 27.48 25.74 38.71
C SER A 197 28.58 26.72 39.09
N ILE A 198 28.21 27.93 39.50
CA ILE A 198 29.14 28.92 40.03
C ILE A 198 29.23 28.66 41.55
N PRO A 199 30.40 28.28 42.10
CA PRO A 199 30.54 28.13 43.55
C PRO A 199 30.35 29.49 44.24
N ILE A 200 29.68 29.47 45.39
CA ILE A 200 29.38 30.62 46.26
C ILE A 200 30.59 30.94 47.13
#